data_AF-A0A455ULE0-F1
#
_entry.id   AF-A0A455ULE0-F1
#
_cell.length_a   1.000
_cell.length_b   1.000
_cell.length_c   1.000
_cell.angle_alpha   90.00
_cell.angle_beta   90.00
_cell.angle_gamma   90.00
#
_symmetry.space_group_name_H-M   'P 1'
#
loop_
_entity.id
_entity.type
_entity.pdbx_description
1 polymer ?
#
loop_
_entity_poly.entity_id
_entity_poly.type
_entity_poly.pdbx_seq_one_letter_code
_entity_poly.pdbx_strand_id
1 'polypeptide(L)'
;MVLMSIAEIAGVVSIGPFMALVGDISQLQGDGMIATLYEASGFSEPRTFLFFIGILVVVVLTGSALISMYTIWRLSIYGAQVGAELSSRLYNYYMYQPWLFHASGSSTN
;
A
#
# COMPACT_ATOMS: atom_id res chain seq x y z
N MET A 1 -4.24 -7.02 -2.50
CA MET A 1 -4.41 -5.69 -3.14
C MET A 1 -5.39 -4.83 -2.39
N VAL A 2 -6.68 -5.19 -2.26
CA VAL A 2 -7.68 -4.33 -1.56
C VAL A 2 -7.25 -3.93 -0.13
N LEU A 3 -6.83 -4.89 0.70
CA LEU A 3 -6.34 -4.60 2.07
C LEU A 3 -5.13 -3.66 2.10
N MET A 4 -4.18 -3.85 1.19
CA MET A 4 -3.00 -2.97 1.04
C MET A 4 -3.44 -1.56 0.64
N SER A 5 -4.32 -1.42 -0.36
CA SER A 5 -4.81 -0.11 -0.81
C SER A 5 -5.55 0.64 0.29
N ILE A 6 -6.35 -0.06 1.12
CA ILE A 6 -7.00 0.56 2.29
C ILE A 6 -5.94 1.04 3.30
N ALA A 7 -4.93 0.22 3.59
CA ALA A 7 -3.87 0.59 4.51
C ALA A 7 -3.03 1.78 4.00
N GLU A 8 -2.74 1.85 2.70
CA GLU A 8 -2.03 2.97 2.07
C GLU A 8 -2.86 4.26 2.13
N ILE A 9 -4.16 4.19 1.79
CA ILE A 9 -5.07 5.33 1.87
C ILE A 9 -5.17 5.84 3.32
N ALA A 10 -5.32 4.94 4.29
CA ALA A 10 -5.35 5.31 5.71
C ALA A 10 -4.05 6.03 6.13
N GLY A 11 -2.89 5.55 5.66
CA GLY A 11 -1.60 6.18 5.87
C GLY A 11 -1.55 7.60 5.30
N VAL A 12 -1.90 7.80 4.03
CA VAL A 12 -1.88 9.11 3.36
C VAL A 12 -2.86 10.09 4.02
N VAL A 13 -4.08 9.64 4.31
CA VAL A 13 -5.11 10.46 4.95
C VAL A 13 -4.69 10.90 6.36
N SER A 14 -3.91 10.09 7.09
CA SER A 14 -3.44 10.45 8.43
C SER A 14 -2.45 11.63 8.46
N ILE A 15 -1.72 11.86 7.37
CA ILE A 15 -0.69 12.92 7.29
C ILE A 15 -1.32 14.31 7.27
N GLY A 16 -2.43 14.49 6.55
CA GLY A 16 -3.08 15.80 6.36
C GLY A 16 -3.50 16.46 7.68
N PRO A 17 -4.33 15.80 8.50
CA PRO A 17 -4.74 16.31 9.81
C PRO A 17 -3.56 16.54 10.77
N PHE A 18 -2.54 15.67 10.73
CA PHE A 18 -1.35 15.85 11.56
C PHE A 18 -0.53 17.08 11.15
N MET A 19 -0.32 17.27 9.85
CA MET A 19 0.38 18.47 9.33
C MET A 19 -0.38 19.75 9.63
N ALA A 20 -1.71 19.74 9.52
CA ALA A 20 -2.54 20.89 9.90
C ALA A 20 -2.38 21.23 11.39
N LEU A 21 -2.34 20.21 12.24
CA LEU A 21 -2.17 20.38 13.69
C LEU A 21 -0.77 20.88 14.08
N VAL A 22 0.29 20.40 13.41
CA VAL A 22 1.67 20.86 13.65
C VAL A 22 1.87 22.29 13.15
N GLY A 23 1.23 22.67 12.04
CA GLY A 23 1.31 24.01 11.47
C GLY A 23 0.64 25.09 12.33
N ASP A 24 -0.45 24.73 13.02
CA ASP A 24 -1.14 25.64 13.93
C ASP A 24 -1.79 24.90 15.12
N ILE A 25 -1.09 24.94 16.25
CA ILE A 25 -1.56 24.37 17.53
C ILE A 25 -2.80 25.09 18.07
N SER A 26 -3.06 26.34 17.66
CA SER A 26 -4.23 27.08 18.13
C SER A 26 -5.55 26.44 17.68
N GLN A 27 -5.52 25.59 16.64
CA GLN A 27 -6.66 24.80 16.21
C GLN A 27 -7.18 23.80 17.25
N LEU A 28 -6.40 23.48 18.29
CA LEU A 28 -6.86 22.66 19.42
C LEU A 28 -7.78 23.42 20.38
N GLN A 29 -7.77 24.75 20.34
CA GLN A 29 -8.54 25.62 21.23
C GLN A 29 -9.73 26.31 20.52
N GLY A 30 -9.91 26.08 19.22
CA GLY A 30 -10.99 26.65 18.42
C GLY A 30 -12.13 25.66 18.16
N ASP A 31 -13.00 26.00 17.21
CA ASP A 31 -14.03 25.08 16.71
C ASP A 31 -13.49 24.24 15.55
N GLY A 32 -13.62 22.92 15.65
CA GLY A 32 -13.23 22.01 14.57
C GLY A 32 -13.11 20.56 14.98
N MET A 33 -13.01 19.67 13.99
CA MET A 33 -12.93 18.21 14.21
C MET A 33 -11.74 17.81 15.09
N ILE A 34 -10.60 18.50 14.97
CA ILE A 34 -9.41 18.22 15.78
C ILE A 34 -9.57 18.72 17.23
N ALA A 35 -10.22 19.87 17.44
CA ALA A 35 -10.54 20.37 18.78
C ALA A 35 -11.51 19.43 19.53
N THR A 36 -12.56 18.95 18.85
CA THR A 36 -13.49 17.97 19.46
C THR A 36 -12.78 16.65 19.81
N LEU A 37 -11.84 16.19 18.97
CA LEU A 37 -11.02 15.02 19.27
C LEU A 37 -10.09 15.26 20.47
N TYR A 38 -9.53 16.48 20.59
CA TYR A 38 -8.70 16.87 21.73
C TYR A 38 -9.51 16.89 23.04
N GLU A 39 -10.67 17.52 23.05
CA GLU A 39 -11.56 17.51 24.22
C GLU A 39 -12.01 16.09 24.60
N ALA A 40 -12.37 15.26 23.62
CA ALA A 40 -12.76 13.87 23.85
C ALA A 40 -11.59 13.00 24.36
N SER A 41 -10.36 13.32 23.98
CA SER A 41 -9.17 12.59 24.43
C SER A 41 -8.77 12.90 25.88
N GLY A 42 -9.27 14.00 26.46
CA GLY A 42 -9.05 14.35 27.86
C GLY A 42 -7.63 14.80 28.22
N PHE A 43 -6.77 15.07 27.23
CA PHE A 43 -5.43 15.59 27.48
C PHE A 43 -5.49 17.04 27.96
N SER A 44 -4.70 17.35 28.99
CA SER A 44 -4.63 18.70 29.57
C SER A 44 -3.68 19.63 28.80
N GLU A 45 -2.67 19.06 28.15
CA GLU A 45 -1.60 19.81 27.49
C GLU A 45 -1.58 19.54 25.97
N PRO A 46 -1.70 20.58 25.12
CA PRO A 46 -1.71 20.48 23.67
C PRO A 46 -0.50 19.74 23.08
N ARG A 47 0.70 19.96 23.67
CA ARG A 47 1.95 19.34 23.21
C ARG A 47 1.95 17.83 23.42
N THR A 48 1.39 17.36 24.53
CA THR A 48 1.29 15.94 24.85
C THR A 48 0.35 15.23 23.87
N PHE A 49 -0.79 15.84 23.55
CA PHE A 49 -1.68 15.33 22.51
C PHE A 49 -1.00 15.23 21.15
N LEU A 50 -0.32 16.30 20.72
CA LEU A 50 0.41 16.32 19.45
C LEU A 50 1.46 15.21 19.39
N PHE A 51 2.20 14.98 20.47
CA PHE A 51 3.20 13.91 20.55
C PHE A 51 2.57 12.52 20.35
N PHE A 52 1.43 12.24 21.00
CA PHE A 52 0.72 10.96 20.84
C PHE A 52 0.14 10.79 19.43
N ILE A 53 -0.41 11.85 18.83
CA ILE A 53 -0.86 11.81 17.43
C ILE A 53 0.32 11.54 16.50
N GLY A 54 1.49 12.14 16.74
CA GLY A 54 2.70 11.86 15.97
C GLY A 54 3.10 10.39 16.02
N ILE A 55 3.10 9.78 17.21
CA ILE A 55 3.35 8.34 17.37
C ILE A 55 2.30 7.52 16.62
N LEU A 56 1.02 7.87 16.76
CA LEU A 56 -0.08 7.17 16.07
C LEU A 56 0.13 7.17 14.56
N VAL A 57 0.46 8.32 13.97
CA VAL A 57 0.75 8.46 12.53
C VAL A 57 1.92 7.57 12.12
N VAL A 58 3.02 7.58 12.88
CA VAL A 58 4.18 6.71 12.61
C VAL A 58 3.80 5.23 12.67
N VAL A 59 2.98 4.82 13.64
CA VAL A 59 2.49 3.43 13.75
C VAL A 59 1.63 3.06 12.55
N VAL A 60 0.71 3.94 12.13
CA VAL A 60 -0.16 3.71 10.96
C VAL A 60 0.68 3.58 9.69
N LEU A 61 1.63 4.48 9.46
CA LEU A 61 2.53 4.44 8.29
C LEU A 61 3.38 3.18 8.28
N THR A 62 3.95 2.80 9.43
CA THR A 62 4.77 1.59 9.56
C THR A 62 3.93 0.34 9.30
N GLY A 63 2.74 0.25 9.90
CA GLY A 63 1.82 -0.87 9.66
C GLY A 63 1.39 -0.99 8.20
N SER A 64 1.10 0.15 7.56
CA SER A 64 0.79 0.22 6.13
C SER A 64 1.94 -0.28 5.26
N ALA A 65 3.17 0.17 5.53
CA ALA A 65 4.37 -0.27 4.82
C ALA A 65 4.62 -1.79 4.98
N LEU A 66 4.40 -2.35 6.17
CA LEU A 66 4.53 -3.79 6.41
C LEU A 66 3.50 -4.61 5.61
N ILE A 67 2.24 -4.18 5.61
CA ILE A 67 1.18 -4.83 4.82
C ILE A 67 1.49 -4.75 3.32
N SER A 68 1.97 -3.59 2.86
CA SER A 68 2.38 -3.36 1.48
C SER A 68 3.53 -4.30 1.07
N MET A 69 4.60 -4.34 1.86
CA MET A 69 5.74 -5.23 1.64
C MET A 69 5.32 -6.71 1.57
N TYR A 70 4.49 -7.17 2.51
CA TYR A 70 4.00 -8.54 2.52
C TYR A 70 3.15 -8.87 1.28
N THR A 71 2.28 -7.94 0.89
CA THR A 71 1.40 -8.11 -0.29
C THR A 71 2.22 -8.19 -1.57
N ILE A 72 3.20 -7.30 -1.74
CA ILE A 72 4.10 -7.29 -2.90
C ILE A 72 4.89 -8.59 -2.96
N TRP A 73 5.49 -9.03 -1.86
CA TRP A 73 6.25 -10.28 -1.81
C TRP A 73 5.41 -11.50 -2.24
N ARG A 74 4.18 -11.62 -1.72
CA ARG A 74 3.25 -12.69 -2.11
C ARG A 74 2.88 -12.61 -3.59
N LEU A 75 2.65 -11.41 -4.12
CA LEU A 75 2.32 -11.20 -5.52
C LEU A 75 3.50 -11.61 -6.42
N SER A 76 4.73 -11.24 -6.06
CA SER A 76 5.92 -11.57 -6.84
C SER A 76 6.13 -13.07 -6.96
N ILE A 77 5.98 -13.82 -5.86
CA ILE A 77 6.08 -15.29 -5.89
C ILE A 77 4.98 -15.89 -6.77
N TYR A 78 3.74 -15.44 -6.60
CA TYR A 78 2.62 -15.94 -7.39
C TYR A 78 2.80 -15.66 -8.89
N GLY A 79 3.20 -14.44 -9.25
CA GLY A 79 3.47 -14.05 -10.63
C GLY A 79 4.57 -14.89 -11.27
N ALA A 80 5.66 -15.16 -10.52
CA ALA A 80 6.74 -16.01 -11.00
C ALA A 80 6.28 -17.47 -11.22
N GLN A 81 5.48 -18.03 -10.31
CA GLN A 81 4.95 -19.39 -10.43
C GLN A 81 3.99 -19.53 -11.61
N VAL A 82 3.01 -18.64 -11.74
CA VAL A 82 2.06 -18.64 -12.86
C VAL A 82 2.79 -18.42 -14.17
N GLY A 83 3.78 -17.53 -14.21
CA GLY A 83 4.63 -17.32 -15.38
C GLY A 83 5.34 -18.61 -15.80
N ALA A 84 6.00 -19.29 -14.86
CA ALA A 84 6.71 -20.53 -15.14
C ALA A 84 5.76 -21.65 -15.64
N GLU A 85 4.57 -21.77 -15.07
CA GLU A 85 3.56 -22.74 -15.50
C GLU A 85 3.05 -22.44 -16.91
N LEU A 86 2.73 -21.17 -17.18
CA LEU A 86 2.27 -20.72 -18.49
C LEU A 86 3.35 -20.97 -19.55
N SER A 87 4.60 -20.57 -19.29
CA SER A 87 5.74 -20.82 -20.17
C SER A 87 5.92 -22.30 -20.46
N SER A 88 5.81 -23.16 -19.45
CA SER A 88 5.92 -24.62 -19.61
C SER A 88 4.79 -25.19 -20.47
N ARG A 89 3.56 -24.71 -20.29
CA ARG A 89 2.40 -25.12 -21.10
C ARG A 89 2.53 -24.69 -22.55
N LEU A 90 2.90 -23.43 -22.81
CA LEU A 90 3.13 -22.97 -24.18
C LEU A 90 4.30 -23.73 -24.82
N TYR A 91 5.40 -23.92 -24.10
CA TYR A 91 6.54 -24.67 -24.62
C TYR A 91 6.16 -26.09 -25.06
N ASN A 92 5.44 -26.82 -24.21
CA ASN A 92 4.92 -28.14 -24.57
C ASN A 92 3.97 -28.07 -25.77
N TYR A 93 3.02 -27.14 -25.75
CA TYR A 93 2.08 -26.97 -26.87
C TYR A 93 2.80 -26.72 -28.20
N TYR A 94 3.82 -25.85 -28.22
CA TYR A 94 4.62 -25.56 -29.41
C TYR A 94 5.50 -26.74 -29.83
N MET A 95 6.01 -27.55 -28.89
CA MET A 95 6.81 -28.75 -29.21
C MET A 95 5.99 -29.83 -29.94
N TYR A 96 4.70 -29.99 -29.61
CA TYR A 96 3.83 -30.98 -30.25
C TYR A 96 3.12 -30.48 -31.52
N GLN A 97 3.44 -29.28 -32.02
CA GLN A 97 2.89 -28.80 -33.29
C GLN A 97 3.44 -29.62 -34.48
N PRO A 98 2.68 -29.76 -35.58
CA PRO A 98 3.12 -30.51 -36.75
C PRO A 98 4.30 -29.84 -37.44
N TRP A 99 5.16 -30.62 -38.10
CA TRP A 99 6.38 -30.13 -38.75
C TRP A 99 6.15 -28.97 -39.73
N LEU A 100 5.01 -28.97 -40.44
CA LEU A 100 4.56 -27.87 -41.30
C LEU A 100 4.41 -26.54 -40.55
N PHE A 101 3.98 -26.55 -39.29
CA PHE A 101 3.87 -25.37 -38.44
C PHE A 101 5.26 -24.78 -38.13
N HIS A 102 6.23 -25.64 -37.78
CA HIS A 102 7.62 -25.22 -37.54
C HIS A 102 8.35 -24.80 -38.82
N ALA A 103 8.01 -25.38 -39.98
CA ALA A 103 8.62 -25.08 -41.28
C ALA A 103 7.98 -23.88 -42.00
N SER A 104 6.74 -23.52 -41.67
CA SER A 104 6.01 -22.37 -42.28
C SER A 104 6.45 -21.00 -41.76
N GLY A 105 7.22 -20.95 -40.67
CA GLY A 105 7.80 -19.72 -40.14
C GLY A 105 9.21 -19.51 -40.68
N SER A 106 9.36 -18.78 -41.78
CA SER A 106 10.65 -18.16 -42.11
C SER A 106 11.04 -17.26 -40.94
N SER A 107 12.13 -17.57 -40.24
CA SER A 107 12.69 -16.76 -39.16
C SER A 107 13.40 -15.49 -39.66
N THR A 108 13.05 -14.98 -40.84
CA THR A 108 13.57 -13.72 -41.40
C THR A 108 12.54 -13.11 -42.35
N ASN A 109 11.85 -12.08 -41.86
CA ASN A 109 11.57 -10.79 -42.53
C ASN A 109 11.09 -9.79 -41.47
#